data_AF-A0A3J0UX62-F1
#
_entry.id   AF-A0A3J0UX62-F1
#
_cell.length_a   1.000
_cell.length_b   1.000
_cell.length_c   1.000
_cell.angle_alpha   90.00
_cell.angle_beta   90.00
_cell.angle_gamma   90.00
#
_symmetry.space_group_name_H-M   'P 1'
#
loop_
_entity.id
_entity.type
_entity.pdbx_description
1 polymer ?
#
loop_
_entity_poly.entity_id
_entity_poly.type
_entity_poly.pdbx_seq_one_letter_code
_entity_poly.pdbx_strand_id
1 'polypeptide(L)'
;MKNQLYSRQGIYDIIRSHYLRNFPYTIQFEALNAINEHISLIIDSASIQKNESGEYVFINNNPNMEVDDPFESTERNLAAYLSKSSGVEALFQDVNALQKWLLQYGFIHGGIATEKMLVTNKL
;
A
#
# COMPACT_ATOMS: atom_id res chain seq x y z
N MET A 1 -2.83 -14.49 3.80
CA MET A 1 -2.22 -13.37 3.06
C MET A 1 -1.32 -13.96 2.02
N LYS A 2 -1.33 -13.38 0.82
CA LYS A 2 -0.49 -13.84 -0.29
C LYS A 2 0.82 -13.07 -0.36
N ASN A 3 0.81 -11.81 0.05
CA ASN A 3 2.00 -10.98 0.13
C ASN A 3 2.89 -11.47 1.27
N GLN A 4 4.21 -11.40 1.08
CA GLN A 4 5.22 -11.88 2.05
C GLN A 4 5.94 -10.75 2.79
N LEU A 5 5.72 -9.50 2.37
CA LEU A 5 6.42 -8.34 2.93
C LEU A 5 5.66 -7.71 4.11
N TYR A 6 4.34 -7.60 4.01
CA TYR A 6 3.50 -6.91 4.98
C TYR A 6 2.67 -7.90 5.81
N SER A 7 2.63 -7.64 7.12
CA SER A 7 1.67 -8.25 8.02
C SER A 7 0.23 -7.78 7.73
N ARG A 8 -0.78 -8.41 8.34
CA ARG A 8 -2.17 -7.92 8.29
C ARG A 8 -2.25 -6.46 8.73
N GLN A 9 -1.50 -6.11 9.77
CA GLN A 9 -1.42 -4.75 10.28
C GLN A 9 -0.80 -3.80 9.25
N GLY A 10 0.28 -4.21 8.57
CA GLY A 10 0.89 -3.40 7.51
C GLY A 10 -0.08 -3.11 6.36
N ILE A 11 -0.85 -4.11 5.91
CA ILE A 11 -1.88 -3.91 4.88
C ILE A 11 -3.00 -2.98 5.39
N TYR A 12 -3.38 -3.11 6.65
CA TYR A 12 -4.34 -2.20 7.27
C TYR A 12 -3.84 -0.76 7.31
N ASP A 13 -2.58 -0.55 7.69
CA ASP A 13 -1.97 0.78 7.79
C ASP A 13 -1.88 1.47 6.42
N ILE A 14 -1.61 0.71 5.34
CA ILE A 14 -1.69 1.21 3.96
C ILE A 14 -3.08 1.74 3.66
N ILE A 15 -4.12 0.94 3.91
CA ILE A 15 -5.51 1.32 3.61
C ILE A 15 -5.96 2.49 4.51
N ARG A 16 -5.68 2.40 5.81
CA ARG A 16 -6.05 3.41 6.80
C ARG A 16 -5.42 4.75 6.46
N SER A 17 -4.13 4.79 6.16
CA SER A 17 -3.44 6.05 5.82
C SER A 17 -4.08 6.74 4.62
N HIS A 18 -4.46 5.98 3.59
CA HIS A 18 -5.13 6.51 2.41
C HIS A 18 -6.48 7.16 2.76
N TYR A 19 -7.33 6.47 3.55
CA TYR A 19 -8.61 7.05 3.98
C TYR A 19 -8.45 8.24 4.93
N LEU A 20 -7.47 8.21 5.85
CA LEU A 20 -7.25 9.30 6.80
C LEU A 20 -6.70 10.56 6.13
N ARG A 21 -5.83 10.41 5.14
CA ARG A 21 -5.33 11.54 4.34
C ARG A 21 -6.46 12.28 3.61
N ASN A 22 -7.52 11.56 3.25
CA ASN A 22 -8.68 12.10 2.53
C ASN A 22 -9.87 12.42 3.44
N PHE A 23 -9.81 12.13 4.73
CA PHE A 23 -10.91 12.40 5.66
C PHE A 23 -11.15 13.92 5.80
N PRO A 24 -12.41 14.41 5.85
CA PRO A 24 -13.68 13.67 5.91
C PRO A 24 -14.34 13.41 4.55
N TYR A 25 -13.60 13.54 3.44
CA TYR A 25 -14.18 13.49 2.09
C TYR A 25 -14.39 12.06 1.60
N THR A 26 -15.45 11.86 0.80
CA THR A 26 -15.73 10.60 0.12
C THR A 26 -14.68 10.35 -0.96
N ILE A 27 -14.13 9.13 -0.98
CA ILE A 27 -13.21 8.68 -2.03
C ILE A 27 -13.68 7.37 -2.67
N GLN A 28 -13.34 7.21 -3.95
CA GLN A 28 -13.35 5.92 -4.61
C GLN A 28 -12.00 5.24 -4.38
N PHE A 29 -12.00 4.14 -3.64
CA PHE A 29 -10.76 3.45 -3.28
C PHE A 29 -10.15 2.76 -4.49
N GLU A 30 -8.87 3.06 -4.74
CA GLU A 30 -8.04 2.35 -5.71
C GLU A 30 -6.79 1.85 -5.00
N ALA A 31 -6.57 0.53 -5.01
CA ALA A 31 -5.41 -0.07 -4.35
C ALA A 31 -4.09 0.52 -4.86
N LEU A 32 -4.00 0.87 -6.14
CA LEU A 32 -2.82 1.51 -6.73
C LEU A 32 -2.46 2.80 -6.00
N ASN A 33 -3.44 3.68 -5.76
CA ASN A 33 -3.21 4.98 -5.13
C ASN A 33 -2.76 4.79 -3.67
N ALA A 34 -3.46 3.94 -2.92
CA ALA A 34 -3.09 3.66 -1.53
C ALA A 34 -1.68 3.04 -1.40
N ILE A 35 -1.34 2.09 -2.30
CA ILE A 35 -0.02 1.48 -2.32
C ILE A 35 1.05 2.50 -2.71
N ASN A 36 0.83 3.31 -3.73
CA ASN A 36 1.80 4.34 -4.16
C ASN A 36 1.99 5.44 -3.10
N GLU A 37 0.93 5.84 -2.41
CA GLU A 37 1.02 6.74 -1.27
C GLU A 37 1.85 6.16 -0.12
N HIS A 38 1.81 4.83 0.07
CA HIS A 38 2.65 4.16 1.04
C HIS A 38 4.11 4.04 0.56
N ILE A 39 4.33 3.68 -0.71
CA ILE A 39 5.66 3.58 -1.31
C ILE A 39 6.37 4.93 -1.21
N SER A 40 5.71 6.05 -1.51
CA SER A 40 6.33 7.37 -1.48
C SER A 40 6.77 7.85 -0.09
N LEU A 41 6.27 7.21 0.98
CA LEU A 41 6.75 7.45 2.35
C LEU A 41 8.05 6.70 2.66
N ILE A 42 8.41 5.71 1.86
CA ILE A 42 9.59 4.84 2.04
C ILE A 42 10.64 5.15 0.97
N ILE A 43 10.22 5.25 -0.30
CA ILE A 43 11.07 5.53 -1.46
C ILE A 43 10.36 6.60 -2.30
N ASP A 44 10.76 7.86 -2.12
CA ASP A 44 10.16 9.03 -2.78
C ASP A 44 10.19 8.96 -4.32
N SER A 45 11.23 8.35 -4.87
CA SER A 45 11.47 8.20 -6.31
C SER A 45 10.84 6.97 -6.93
N ALA A 46 10.03 6.21 -6.17
CA ALA A 46 9.45 4.96 -6.62
C ALA A 46 7.93 4.98 -6.68
N SER A 47 7.38 4.24 -7.64
CA SER A 47 5.94 4.05 -7.80
C SER A 47 5.64 2.79 -8.61
N ILE A 48 4.45 2.26 -8.43
CA ILE A 48 3.86 1.27 -9.34
C ILE A 48 3.08 2.03 -10.41
N GLN A 49 3.27 1.64 -11.66
CA GLN A 49 2.58 2.23 -12.82
C GLN A 49 2.01 1.13 -13.71
N LYS A 50 1.00 1.47 -14.49
CA LYS A 50 0.42 0.55 -15.48
C LYS A 50 1.15 0.72 -16.81
N ASN A 51 1.74 -0.34 -17.35
CA ASN A 51 2.38 -0.30 -18.66
C ASN A 51 1.36 -0.31 -19.81
N GLU A 52 1.83 -0.20 -21.05
CA GLU A 52 0.99 -0.21 -22.26
C GLU A 52 0.17 -1.51 -22.41
N SER A 53 0.69 -2.62 -21.90
CA SER A 53 0.02 -3.93 -21.88
C SER A 53 -1.02 -4.06 -20.77
N GLY A 54 -1.14 -3.05 -19.91
CA GLY A 54 -2.08 -3.02 -18.80
C GLY A 54 -1.60 -3.71 -17.52
N GLU A 55 -0.33 -4.11 -17.46
CA GLU A 55 0.28 -4.76 -16.30
C GLU A 55 0.86 -3.73 -15.33
N TYR A 56 0.88 -4.06 -14.05
CA TYR A 56 1.48 -3.21 -13.02
C TYR A 56 2.97 -3.48 -12.90
N VAL A 57 3.78 -2.44 -13.10
CA VAL A 57 5.24 -2.48 -13.06
C VAL A 57 5.74 -1.51 -12.01
N PHE A 58 6.69 -1.97 -11.19
CA PHE A 58 7.38 -1.11 -10.23
C PHE A 58 8.51 -0.34 -10.91
N ILE A 59 8.52 0.96 -10.73
CA ILE A 59 9.52 1.89 -11.27
C ILE A 59 10.22 2.56 -10.09
N ASN A 60 11.54 2.47 -10.04
CA ASN A 60 12.36 3.22 -9.09
C ASN A 60 13.39 4.05 -9.86
N ASN A 61 13.22 5.37 -9.86
CA ASN A 61 14.08 6.30 -10.60
C ASN A 61 15.40 6.61 -9.89
N ASN A 62 15.57 6.16 -8.64
CA ASN A 62 16.82 6.29 -7.89
C ASN A 62 17.20 4.96 -7.23
N PRO A 63 17.65 3.96 -8.01
CA PRO A 63 18.02 2.65 -7.47
C PRO A 63 19.27 2.70 -6.58
N ASN A 64 20.04 3.79 -6.66
CA ASN A 64 21.32 3.98 -5.97
C ASN A 64 21.20 4.99 -4.82
N MET A 65 20.04 5.13 -4.17
CA MET A 65 20.07 5.66 -2.80
C MET A 65 20.91 4.68 -1.98
N GLU A 66 22.21 4.95 -1.90
CA GLU A 66 23.15 4.34 -0.98
C GLU A 66 22.60 4.62 0.41
N VAL A 67 21.79 3.68 0.89
CA VAL A 67 21.50 3.63 2.32
C VAL A 67 22.84 3.26 2.93
N ASP A 68 23.46 4.19 3.64
CA ASP A 68 24.75 4.06 4.35
C ASP A 68 24.82 2.86 5.34
N ASP A 69 23.78 2.05 5.38
CA ASP A 69 23.60 0.91 6.25
C ASP A 69 23.89 -0.41 5.49
N PRO A 70 24.88 -1.22 5.89
CA PRO A 70 25.13 -2.54 5.31
C PRO A 70 24.09 -3.62 5.70
N PHE A 71 23.10 -3.31 6.54
CA PHE A 71 22.02 -4.20 6.97
C PHE A 71 20.72 -4.03 6.16
N GLU A 72 19.74 -4.91 6.35
CA GLU A 72 18.44 -4.86 5.66
C GLU A 72 17.82 -3.46 5.74
N SER A 73 17.75 -2.75 4.61
CA SER A 73 17.03 -1.48 4.54
C SER A 73 15.60 -1.74 4.09
N THR A 74 14.65 -1.06 4.73
CA THR A 74 13.21 -1.21 4.42
C THR A 74 12.95 -0.88 2.95
N GLU A 75 13.67 0.10 2.41
CA GLU A 75 13.68 0.53 1.03
C GLU A 75 14.16 -0.59 0.10
N ARG A 76 15.30 -1.24 0.39
CA ARG A 76 15.82 -2.32 -0.47
C ARG A 76 14.91 -3.54 -0.45
N ASN A 77 14.40 -3.91 0.72
CA ASN A 77 13.47 -5.02 0.85
C ASN A 77 12.17 -4.75 0.08
N LEU A 78 11.62 -3.54 0.18
CA LEU A 78 10.43 -3.12 -0.56
C LEU A 78 10.69 -3.12 -2.08
N ALA A 79 11.79 -2.49 -2.52
CA ALA A 79 12.14 -2.43 -3.93
C ALA A 79 12.35 -3.83 -4.52
N ALA A 80 13.13 -4.69 -3.86
CA ALA A 80 13.38 -6.06 -4.30
C ALA A 80 12.09 -6.91 -4.37
N TYR A 81 11.16 -6.68 -3.44
CA TYR A 81 9.86 -7.34 -3.44
C TYR A 81 8.97 -6.87 -4.60
N LEU A 82 8.87 -5.56 -4.81
CA LEU A 82 8.01 -4.96 -5.85
C LEU A 82 8.59 -5.05 -7.25
N SER A 83 9.90 -5.26 -7.42
CA SER A 83 10.51 -5.57 -8.72
C SER A 83 10.01 -6.90 -9.30
N LYS A 84 9.39 -7.78 -8.50
CA LYS A 84 8.76 -9.02 -8.96
C LYS A 84 7.28 -8.76 -9.21
N SER A 85 6.77 -9.09 -10.39
CA SER A 85 5.34 -8.98 -10.73
C SER A 85 4.46 -9.72 -9.73
N SER A 86 4.88 -10.91 -9.29
CA SER A 86 4.19 -11.70 -8.26
C SER A 86 4.09 -10.98 -6.91
N GLY A 87 5.09 -10.16 -6.55
CA GLY A 87 5.07 -9.35 -5.33
C GLY A 87 4.03 -8.24 -5.41
N VAL A 88 3.99 -7.53 -6.54
CA VAL A 88 2.99 -6.50 -6.85
C VAL A 88 1.59 -7.10 -6.83
N GLU A 89 1.35 -8.18 -7.58
CA GLU A 89 0.05 -8.85 -7.66
C GLU A 89 -0.44 -9.31 -6.29
N ALA A 90 0.44 -9.94 -5.49
CA ALA A 90 0.09 -10.41 -4.15
C ALA A 90 -0.29 -9.25 -3.21
N LEU A 91 0.42 -8.11 -3.30
CA LEU A 91 0.11 -6.92 -2.52
C LEU A 91 -1.26 -6.34 -2.91
N PHE A 92 -1.52 -6.21 -4.22
CA PHE A 92 -2.83 -5.75 -4.72
C PHE A 92 -3.96 -6.65 -4.25
N GLN A 93 -3.77 -7.98 -4.29
CA GLN A 93 -4.79 -8.93 -3.87
C GLN A 93 -5.11 -8.79 -2.38
N ASP A 94 -4.10 -8.68 -1.52
CA ASP A 94 -4.31 -8.55 -0.08
C ASP A 94 -4.88 -7.18 0.31
N VAL A 95 -4.44 -6.08 -0.31
CA VAL A 95 -5.00 -4.72 -0.10
C VAL A 95 -6.48 -4.70 -0.48
N ASN A 96 -6.84 -5.23 -1.66
CA ASN A 96 -8.23 -5.27 -2.09
C ASN A 96 -9.09 -6.20 -1.22
N ALA A 97 -8.55 -7.35 -0.80
CA ALA A 97 -9.28 -8.28 0.06
C ALA A 97 -9.54 -7.68 1.44
N LEU A 98 -8.54 -7.02 2.05
CA LEU A 98 -8.71 -6.39 3.36
C LEU A 98 -9.62 -5.16 3.27
N GLN A 99 -9.53 -4.35 2.21
CA GLN A 99 -10.43 -3.21 2.03
C GLN A 99 -11.90 -3.66 1.93
N LYS A 100 -12.18 -4.75 1.19
CA LYS A 100 -13.53 -5.35 1.14
C LYS A 100 -14.01 -5.80 2.51
N TRP A 101 -13.13 -6.42 3.31
CA TRP A 101 -13.46 -6.80 4.68
C TRP A 101 -13.76 -5.55 5.54
N LEU A 102 -12.95 -4.49 5.45
CA LEU A 102 -13.16 -3.25 6.20
C LEU A 102 -14.50 -2.57 5.87
N LEU A 103 -14.92 -2.60 4.60
CA LEU A 103 -16.26 -2.16 4.18
C LEU A 103 -17.36 -2.98 4.87
N GLN A 104 -17.27 -4.31 4.82
CA GLN A 104 -18.27 -5.21 5.41
C GLN A 104 -18.41 -5.04 6.92
N TYR A 105 -17.31 -4.73 7.61
CA TYR A 105 -17.27 -4.61 9.07
C TYR A 105 -17.40 -3.17 9.57
N GLY A 106 -17.80 -2.23 8.71
CA GLY A 106 -18.17 -0.87 9.09
C GLY A 106 -17.00 0.05 9.46
N PHE A 107 -15.78 -0.28 9.03
CA PHE A 107 -14.63 0.63 9.15
C PHE A 107 -14.69 1.75 8.10
N ILE A 108 -15.37 1.51 6.98
CA ILE A 108 -15.56 2.45 5.88
C ILE A 108 -17.05 2.48 5.54
N HIS A 109 -17.63 3.66 5.41
CA HIS A 109 -19.03 3.84 5.02
C HIS A 109 -19.14 4.95 3.98
N GLY A 110 -19.84 4.70 2.86
CA GLY A 110 -20.00 5.69 1.80
C GLY A 110 -18.68 6.24 1.24
N GLY A 111 -17.59 5.45 1.27
CA GLY A 111 -16.26 5.88 0.84
C GLY A 111 -15.53 6.79 1.83
N ILE A 112 -15.98 6.89 3.09
CA ILE A 112 -15.37 7.70 4.15
C ILE A 112 -14.95 6.78 5.31
N ALA A 113 -13.82 7.09 5.97
CA ALA A 113 -13.44 6.43 7.22
C ALA A 113 -14.48 6.68 8.32
N THR A 114 -14.88 5.63 9.04
CA THR A 114 -15.78 5.76 10.19
C THR A 114 -14.99 5.98 11.48
N GLU A 115 -15.68 6.36 12.56
CA GLU A 115 -15.10 6.41 13.91
C GLU A 115 -14.33 5.13 14.27
N LYS A 116 -14.87 3.97 13.88
CA LYS A 116 -14.23 2.67 14.10
C LYS A 116 -12.83 2.61 13.50
N MET A 117 -12.61 3.15 12.30
CA MET A 117 -11.28 3.24 11.70
C MET A 117 -10.38 4.28 12.38
N LEU A 118 -10.96 5.39 12.86
CA LEU A 118 -10.21 6.45 13.53
C LEU A 118 -9.62 5.96 14.87
N VAL A 119 -10.42 5.25 15.67
CA VAL A 119 -10.03 4.79 17.01
C VAL A 119 -9.29 3.45 17.03
N THR A 120 -9.36 2.68 15.94
CA THR A 120 -8.63 1.40 15.85
C THR A 120 -7.18 1.66 15.51
N ASN A 121 -6.31 1.49 16.51
CA ASN A 121 -4.87 1.65 16.33
C ASN A 121 -4.18 0.39 15.79
N LYS A 122 -4.77 -0.80 16.00
CA LYS A 122 -4.26 -2.10 15.52
C LYS A 122 -5.41 -3.08 15.25
N LEU A 123 -5.26 -3.91 14.22
CA LEU A 123 -6.13 -5.05 13.90
C LEU A 123 -5.57 -6.36 14.47
#